data_AF-A0A847QLJ7-F1
#
_entry.id   AF-A0A847QLJ7-F1
#
_cell.length_a   1.000
_cell.length_b   1.000
_cell.length_c   1.000
_cell.angle_alpha   90.00
_cell.angle_beta   90.00
_cell.angle_gamma   90.00
#
_symmetry.space_group_name_H-M   'P 1'
#
loop_
_entity.id
_entity.type
_entity.pdbx_description
1 polymer ?
#
loop_
_entity_poly.entity_id
_entity_poly.type
_entity_poly.pdbx_seq_one_letter_code
_entity_poly.pdbx_strand_id
1 'polypeptide(L)' 'MKIAITALGYDRLSPVDPRFGRADYFVLYDQESDTWESVPNTQNLQA' A
#
# COMPACT_ATOMS: atom_id res chain seq x y z
N MET A 1 -1.89 8.61 13.51
CA MET A 1 -1.48 9.13 12.17
C MET A 1 -1.15 7.93 11.28
N LYS A 2 -1.70 7.88 10.05
CA LYS A 2 -1.44 6.78 9.11
C LYS A 2 -0.49 7.23 7.99
N ILE A 3 0.48 6.39 7.65
CA ILE A 3 1.44 6.61 6.56
C ILE A 3 1.15 5.59 5.46
N ALA A 4 0.94 6.04 4.23
CA ALA A 4 0.76 5.18 3.06
C ALA A 4 2.03 5.13 2.21
N ILE A 5 2.47 3.93 1.87
CA ILE A 5 3.71 3.65 1.13
C ILE A 5 3.35 2.83 -0.10
N THR A 6 3.85 3.18 -1.28
CA THR A 6 3.64 2.43 -2.51
C THR A 6 4.48 1.17 -2.52
N ALA A 7 3.94 0.04 -3.00
CA ALA A 7 4.66 -1.22 -3.05
C ALA A 7 4.36 -2.00 -4.34
N LEU A 8 5.38 -2.70 -4.85
CA LEU A 8 5.27 -3.66 -5.96
C LEU A 8 4.66 -5.01 -5.52
N GLY A 9 4.44 -5.21 -4.23
CA GLY A 9 3.95 -6.46 -3.67
C GLY A 9 3.16 -6.25 -2.38
N TYR A 10 2.50 -7.32 -1.93
CA TYR A 10 1.61 -7.30 -0.77
C TYR A 10 2.35 -7.18 0.57
N ASP A 11 3.64 -7.50 0.65
CA ASP A 11 4.38 -7.48 1.92
C ASP A 11 5.05 -6.12 2.17
N ARG A 12 5.24 -5.75 3.45
CA ARG A 12 5.98 -4.55 3.89
C ARG A 12 7.46 -4.58 3.50
N LEU A 13 8.00 -5.76 3.17
CA LEU A 13 9.36 -5.94 2.66
C LEU A 13 9.42 -5.80 1.13
N SER A 14 8.28 -5.62 0.45
CA SER A 14 8.24 -5.44 -0.99
C SER A 14 8.95 -4.14 -1.38
N PRO A 15 9.62 -4.10 -2.54
CA PRO A 15 10.22 -2.87 -3.02
C PRO A 15 9.16 -1.78 -3.25
N VAL A 16 9.56 -0.54 -3.01
CA VAL A 16 8.70 0.64 -3.23
C VAL A 16 8.39 0.78 -4.73
N ASP A 17 7.10 0.96 -5.08
CA ASP A 17 6.73 1.26 -6.47
C ASP A 17 6.98 2.77 -6.74
N PRO A 18 7.80 3.13 -7.74
CA PRO A 18 8.04 4.53 -8.08
C PRO A 18 6.80 5.27 -8.62
N ARG A 19 5.76 4.56 -9.04
CA ARG A 19 4.53 5.12 -9.59
C ARG A 19 3.47 5.16 -8.50
N PHE A 20 3.14 6.35 -8.00
CA PHE A 20 2.16 6.45 -6.92
C PHE A 20 0.74 6.01 -7.33
N GLY A 21 0.15 6.60 -8.37
CA GLY A 21 -1.23 6.30 -8.77
C GLY A 21 -1.44 4.93 -9.42
N ARG A 22 -0.35 4.22 -9.75
CA ARG A 22 -0.37 2.89 -10.40
C ARG A 22 0.47 1.87 -9.63
N ALA A 23 0.73 2.13 -8.35
CA ALA A 23 1.32 1.13 -7.48
C ALA A 23 0.42 -0.10 -7.48
N ASP A 24 0.98 -1.30 -7.45
CA ASP A 24 0.16 -2.52 -7.39
C ASP A 24 -0.49 -2.67 -6.00
N TYR A 25 0.20 -2.21 -4.95
CA TYR A 25 -0.24 -2.22 -3.56
C TYR A 25 0.13 -0.92 -2.84
N PHE A 26 -0.61 -0.64 -1.77
CA PHE A 26 -0.28 0.37 -0.77
C PHE A 26 -0.11 -0.32 0.58
N VAL A 27 1.03 -0.10 1.23
CA VAL A 27 1.27 -0.51 2.60
C VAL A 27 0.96 0.67 3.52
N LEU A 28 0.05 0.47 4.46
CA LEU A 28 -0.37 1.42 5.47
C LEU A 28 0.33 1.09 6.79
N TYR A 29 0.97 2.09 7.38
CA TYR A 29 1.50 2.02 8.73
C TYR A 29 0.70 2.93 9.65
N ASP A 30 0.11 2.37 10.69
CA ASP A 30 -0.61 3.10 11.71
C ASP A 30 0.32 3.38 12.91
N GLN A 31 0.69 4.64 13.09
CA GLN A 31 1.58 5.05 14.18
C GLN A 31 0.93 5.00 15.57
N GLU A 32 -0.40 4.98 15.66
CA GLU A 32 -1.10 4.92 16.95
C GLU A 32 -1.17 3.48 17.46
N SER A 33 -1.33 2.53 16.55
CA SER A 33 -1.45 1.10 16.88
C SER A 33 -0.17 0.29 16.66
N ASP A 34 0.86 0.88 16.04
CA ASP A 34 2.10 0.21 15.60
C ASP A 34 1.81 -1.01 14.70
N THR A 35 0.86 -0.86 13.78
CA THR A 35 0.40 -1.93 12.90
C THR A 35 0.65 -1.64 11.43
N TRP A 36 0.75 -2.72 10.66
CA TRP A 36 0.97 -2.72 9.22
C TRP A 36 -0.22 -3.39 8.52
N GLU A 37 -0.71 -2.76 7.45
CA GLU A 37 -1.78 -3.28 6.61
C GLU A 37 -1.39 -3.10 5.14
N SER A 38 -1.79 -4.03 4.29
CA SER A 38 -1.51 -3.96 2.85
C SER A 38 -2.80 -3.98 2.06
N VAL A 39 -2.96 -2.99 1.19
CA VAL A 39 -4.16 -2.75 0.39
C VAL A 39 -3.81 -2.88 -1.10
N PRO A 40 -4.42 -3.81 -1.86
CA PRO A 40 -4.21 -3.86 -3.31
C PRO A 40 -4.83 -2.65 -4.00
N ASN A 41 -4.12 -2.05 -4.94
CA ASN A 41 -4.63 -0.97 -5.79
C ASN A 41 -5.35 -1.51 -7.03
N THR A 42 -6.12 -2.57 -6.84
CA THR A 42 -6.99 -3.11 -7.88
C THR A 42 -8.22 -2.22 -7.94
N GLN A 43 -8.20 -1.24 -8.84
CA GLN A 43 -9.39 -0.46 -9.13
C GLN A 43 -10.47 -1.44 -9.65
N ASN A 44 -11.58 -1.57 -8.93
CA ASN A 44 -12.77 -2.28 -9.43
C ASN A 44 -13.31 -1.47 -10.62
N LEU A 45 -12.80 -1.73 -11.83
CA LEU A 45 -13.19 -1.05 -13.07
C LEU A 45 -14.62 -1.43 -13.54
N GLN A 46 -15.38 -2.15 -12.71
CA GLN A 46 -16.68 -2.76 -13.04
C GLN A 46 -17.79 -2.50 -12.00
N ALA A 47 -17.68 -1.45 -11.18
CA ALA A 47 -18.79 -1.02 -10.30
C ALA A 47 -19.74 -0.06 -11.03
#